data_AF-A0A6J6HEC3-F1
#
_entry.id   AF-A0A6J6HEC3-F1
#
_cell.length_a   1.000
_cell.length_b   1.000
_cell.length_c   1.000
_cell.angle_alpha   90.00
_cell.angle_beta   90.00
_cell.angle_gamma   90.00
#
_symmetry.space_group_name_H-M   'P 1'
#
loop_
_entity.id
_entity.type
_entity.pdbx_description
1 polymer ?
#
loop_
_entity_poly.entity_id
_entity_poly.type
_entity_poly.pdbx_seq_one_letter_code
_entity_poly.pdbx_strand_id
1 'polypeptide(L)'
;MNSAFTRIVKKATAKIMKRESGFTLTELAIGMLVVGILASVAVPSFLGARNNAYDKEAQASLIAVLNAADILYANQGDYSDASSAGCGSGAGASTALAADIQKLEPGIDAVAATSSSTNPLTVSVDANITYSSNAESLGCQAFYATALSRSGNCWIVRKTVEGKYLSATQELPIQMAAQLNTQNAAVTTWTLLQVNGAAFAYIRARSTGADADNTNGLAAIATACKAATQGTGSVSSTANVIKSTEFYTSWKDVQAGANGSNS
;
A
#
# COMPACT_ATOMS: atom_id res chain seq x y z
N MET A 1 62.50 26.61 29.89
CA MET A 1 62.22 25.94 28.60
C MET A 1 60.99 26.49 27.83
N ASN A 2 60.37 27.63 28.20
CA ASN A 2 59.10 28.11 27.59
C ASN A 2 59.22 29.14 26.44
N SER A 3 60.41 29.63 26.13
CA SER A 3 60.60 30.70 25.13
C SER A 3 60.49 30.20 23.68
N ALA A 4 61.00 29.00 23.40
CA ALA A 4 61.03 28.43 22.05
C ALA A 4 59.64 28.01 21.57
N PHE A 5 58.85 27.36 22.43
CA PHE A 5 57.49 26.93 22.12
C PHE A 5 56.58 28.13 21.78
N THR A 6 56.66 29.21 22.56
CA THR A 6 55.88 30.44 22.34
C THR A 6 56.20 31.09 21.00
N ARG A 7 57.47 31.07 20.55
CA ARG A 7 57.86 31.60 19.24
C ARG A 7 57.38 30.74 18.08
N ILE A 8 57.35 29.42 18.24
CA ILE A 8 56.83 28.48 17.23
C ILE A 8 55.32 28.68 17.07
N VAL A 9 54.59 28.75 18.18
CA VAL A 9 53.14 29.01 18.17
C VAL A 9 52.85 30.36 17.51
N LYS A 10 53.53 31.45 17.93
CA LYS A 10 53.30 32.80 17.39
C LYS A 10 53.62 32.92 15.90
N LYS A 11 54.61 32.18 15.39
CA LYS A 11 54.90 32.09 13.94
C LYS A 11 53.84 31.28 13.18
N ALA A 12 53.32 30.20 13.78
CA ALA A 12 52.27 29.39 13.18
C ALA A 12 50.94 30.17 13.10
N THR A 13 50.51 30.85 14.17
CA THR A 13 49.28 31.66 14.15
C THR A 13 49.37 32.84 13.19
N ALA A 14 50.52 33.54 13.13
CA ALA A 14 50.72 34.64 12.19
C ALA A 14 50.71 34.19 10.71
N LYS A 15 51.14 32.96 10.42
CA LYS A 15 51.08 32.38 9.07
C LYS A 15 49.65 31.97 8.67
N ILE A 16 48.82 31.58 9.64
CA ILE A 16 47.39 31.28 9.45
C ILE A 16 46.59 32.57 9.22
N MET A 17 46.82 33.61 10.02
CA MET A 17 46.15 34.92 9.86
C MET A 17 46.47 35.62 8.54
N LYS A 18 47.65 35.40 7.95
CA LYS A 18 48.02 35.93 6.62
C LYS A 18 47.34 35.21 5.45
N ARG A 19 46.58 34.15 5.70
CA ARG A 19 45.87 33.34 4.69
C ARG A 19 44.35 33.49 4.75
N GLU A 20 43.82 34.44 5.50
CA GLU A 20 42.40 34.82 5.47
C GLU A 20 42.06 35.58 4.18
N SER A 21 42.15 34.88 3.06
CA SER A 21 41.53 35.27 1.79
C SER A 21 40.03 35.05 1.96
N GLY A 22 39.29 36.13 2.21
CA GLY A 22 37.82 36.09 2.32
C GLY A 22 37.17 35.53 1.05
N PHE A 23 36.15 34.69 1.24
CA PHE A 23 35.34 34.13 0.16
C PHE A 23 34.71 35.25 -0.67
N THR A 24 34.89 35.25 -2.00
CA THR A 24 34.28 36.31 -2.82
C THR A 24 32.78 36.07 -2.95
N LEU A 25 32.00 37.16 -3.06
CA LEU A 25 30.55 37.07 -3.29
C LEU A 25 30.24 36.33 -4.59
N THR A 26 31.12 36.47 -5.60
CA THR A 26 31.02 35.77 -6.89
C THR A 26 31.25 34.26 -6.79
N GLU A 27 32.12 33.78 -5.90
CA GLU A 27 32.32 32.34 -5.69
C GLU A 27 31.10 31.69 -5.03
N LEU A 28 30.47 32.41 -4.09
CA LEU A 28 29.22 31.97 -3.50
C LEU A 28 28.09 31.96 -4.53
N ALA A 29 28.00 32.99 -5.37
CA ALA A 29 26.97 33.14 -6.39
C ALA A 29 27.05 32.05 -7.48
N ILE A 30 28.23 31.79 -8.02
CA ILE A 30 28.41 30.72 -9.03
C ILE A 30 28.16 29.35 -8.40
N GLY A 31 28.58 29.14 -7.15
CA GLY A 31 28.29 27.90 -6.41
C GLY A 31 26.79 27.62 -6.28
N MET A 32 26.01 28.63 -5.89
CA MET A 32 24.55 28.51 -5.81
C MET A 32 23.89 28.25 -7.17
N LEU A 33 24.41 28.86 -8.24
CA LEU A 33 23.94 28.61 -9.61
C LEU A 33 24.16 27.15 -10.01
N VAL A 34 25.35 26.60 -9.76
CA VAL A 34 25.65 25.20 -10.09
C VAL A 34 24.79 24.23 -9.28
N VAL A 35 24.64 24.45 -7.96
CA VAL A 35 23.77 23.63 -7.12
C VAL A 35 22.31 23.73 -7.58
N GLY A 36 21.86 24.90 -8.04
CA GLY A 36 20.51 25.10 -8.58
C GLY A 36 20.23 24.27 -9.84
N ILE A 37 21.18 24.19 -10.78
CA ILE A 37 21.06 23.36 -11.98
C ILE A 37 21.04 21.87 -11.62
N LEU A 38 21.88 21.43 -10.69
CA LEU A 38 21.90 20.04 -10.24
C LEU A 38 20.60 19.66 -9.51
N ALA A 39 20.10 20.55 -8.66
CA ALA A 39 18.87 20.34 -7.90
C ALA A 39 17.64 20.24 -8.82
N SER A 40 17.56 21.03 -9.90
CA SER A 40 16.39 21.02 -10.80
C SER A 40 16.18 19.67 -11.50
N VAL A 41 17.28 18.97 -11.84
CA VAL A 41 17.23 17.64 -12.47
C VAL A 41 17.09 16.52 -11.42
N ALA A 42 17.74 16.67 -10.26
CA ALA A 42 17.78 15.62 -9.24
C ALA A 42 16.49 15.52 -8.41
N VAL A 43 15.86 16.65 -8.06
CA VAL A 43 14.70 16.68 -7.15
C VAL A 43 13.51 15.86 -7.67
N PRO A 44 13.08 15.97 -8.94
CA PRO A 44 11.96 15.17 -9.44
C PRO A 44 12.21 13.66 -9.37
N SER A 45 13.42 13.23 -9.74
CA SER A 45 13.83 11.81 -9.70
C SER A 45 13.88 11.29 -8.26
N PHE A 46 14.44 12.08 -7.34
CA PHE A 46 14.52 11.72 -5.93
C PHE A 46 13.13 11.56 -5.28
N LEU A 47 12.18 12.44 -5.59
CA LEU A 47 10.81 12.33 -5.10
C LEU A 47 10.10 11.08 -5.62
N GLY A 48 10.30 10.72 -6.90
CA GLY A 48 9.77 9.48 -7.48
C GLY A 48 10.33 8.23 -6.81
N ALA A 49 11.66 8.17 -6.64
CA ALA A 49 12.33 7.05 -5.97
C ALA A 49 11.86 6.89 -4.51
N ARG A 50 11.70 8.00 -3.79
CA ARG A 50 11.18 8.02 -2.41
C ARG A 50 9.75 7.49 -2.33
N ASN A 51 8.85 7.94 -3.21
CA ASN A 51 7.46 7.46 -3.22
C ASN A 51 7.37 5.96 -3.54
N ASN A 52 8.18 5.48 -4.49
CA ASN A 52 8.28 4.05 -4.78
C ASN A 52 8.77 3.26 -3.57
N ALA A 53 9.77 3.76 -2.83
CA ALA A 53 10.23 3.11 -1.61
C ALA A 53 9.13 2.99 -0.55
N TYR A 54 8.33 4.04 -0.34
CA TYR A 54 7.18 4.00 0.57
C TYR A 54 6.10 3.01 0.13
N ASP A 55 5.83 2.93 -1.17
CA ASP A 55 4.90 1.95 -1.71
C ASP A 55 5.39 0.51 -1.52
N LYS A 56 6.71 0.29 -1.65
CA LYS A 56 7.33 -1.02 -1.39
C LYS A 56 7.26 -1.43 0.09
N GLU A 57 7.37 -0.47 1.01
CA GLU A 57 7.18 -0.70 2.46
C GLU A 57 5.76 -1.21 2.76
N ALA A 58 4.73 -0.58 2.17
CA ALA A 58 3.34 -1.01 2.34
C ALA A 58 3.09 -2.38 1.68
N GLN A 59 3.59 -2.61 0.46
CA GLN A 59 3.49 -3.91 -0.21
C GLN A 59 4.16 -5.02 0.61
N ALA A 60 5.35 -4.79 1.16
CA ALA A 60 6.05 -5.77 1.99
C ALA A 60 5.24 -6.14 3.24
N SER A 61 4.64 -5.14 3.90
CA SER A 61 3.79 -5.34 5.08
C SER A 61 2.55 -6.18 4.74
N LEU A 62 1.91 -5.92 3.60
CA LEU A 62 0.78 -6.73 3.13
C LEU A 62 1.15 -8.17 2.82
N ILE A 63 2.34 -8.42 2.25
CA ILE A 63 2.80 -9.79 1.97
C ILE A 63 3.13 -10.53 3.26
N ALA A 64 3.74 -9.87 4.25
CA ALA A 64 4.00 -10.47 5.56
C ALA A 64 2.69 -10.87 6.27
N VAL A 65 1.69 -9.98 6.28
CA VAL A 65 0.35 -10.29 6.81
C VAL A 65 -0.35 -11.40 6.02
N LEU A 66 -0.20 -11.44 4.70
CA LEU A 66 -0.74 -12.53 3.88
C LEU A 66 -0.11 -13.88 4.27
N ASN A 67 1.20 -13.93 4.50
CA ASN A 67 1.86 -15.15 4.96
C ASN A 67 1.36 -15.57 6.35
N ALA A 68 1.14 -14.62 7.26
CA ALA A 68 0.53 -14.89 8.56
C ALA A 68 -0.90 -15.45 8.41
N ALA A 69 -1.70 -14.90 7.50
CA ALA A 69 -3.03 -15.44 7.19
C ALA A 69 -2.96 -16.85 6.60
N ASP A 70 -1.99 -17.15 5.73
CA ASP A 70 -1.79 -18.49 5.19
C ASP A 70 -1.38 -19.51 6.29
N ILE A 71 -0.59 -19.09 7.29
CA ILE A 71 -0.27 -19.91 8.47
C ILE A 71 -1.53 -20.16 9.30
N LEU A 72 -2.35 -19.14 9.52
CA LEU A 72 -3.62 -19.26 10.23
C LEU A 72 -4.53 -20.27 9.51
N TYR A 73 -4.70 -20.13 8.19
CA TYR A 73 -5.46 -21.06 7.37
C TYR A 73 -4.95 -22.50 7.48
N ALA A 74 -3.63 -22.69 7.46
CA ALA A 74 -3.04 -24.03 7.58
C ALA A 74 -3.35 -24.71 8.93
N ASN A 75 -3.58 -23.94 10.00
CA ASN A 75 -3.85 -24.49 11.33
C ASN A 75 -5.33 -24.89 11.53
N GLN A 76 -6.27 -24.13 10.96
CA GLN A 76 -7.70 -24.28 11.26
C GLN A 76 -8.59 -24.58 10.04
N GLY A 77 -8.07 -24.43 8.82
CA GLY A 77 -8.78 -24.72 7.56
C GLY A 77 -9.62 -23.56 7.01
N ASP A 78 -9.60 -22.39 7.65
CA ASP A 78 -10.22 -21.16 7.18
C ASP A 78 -9.49 -19.91 7.75
N TYR A 79 -9.92 -18.71 7.38
CA TYR A 79 -9.38 -17.43 7.89
C TYR A 79 -10.17 -16.86 9.08
N SER A 80 -10.97 -17.67 9.78
CA SER A 80 -11.72 -17.19 10.95
C SER A 80 -10.78 -16.78 12.09
N ASP A 81 -11.25 -16.02 13.07
CA ASP A 81 -10.44 -15.83 14.27
C ASP A 81 -10.40 -17.11 15.14
N ALA A 82 -9.30 -17.32 15.87
CA ALA A 82 -9.10 -18.53 16.65
C ALA A 82 -9.99 -18.63 17.91
N SER A 83 -10.68 -17.54 18.30
CA SER A 83 -11.42 -17.46 19.57
C SER A 83 -12.91 -17.77 19.42
N SER A 84 -13.53 -17.28 18.36
CA SER A 84 -14.97 -17.36 18.12
C SER A 84 -15.33 -18.05 16.80
N ALA A 85 -14.31 -18.41 16.01
CA ALA A 85 -14.47 -18.89 14.63
C ALA A 85 -15.33 -17.92 13.79
N GLY A 86 -15.23 -16.62 14.07
CA GLY A 86 -15.94 -15.55 13.38
C GLY A 86 -15.15 -15.02 12.18
N CYS A 87 -15.88 -14.51 11.18
CA CYS A 87 -15.30 -13.87 10.00
C CYS A 87 -15.33 -12.35 10.16
N GLY A 88 -14.22 -11.75 10.58
CA GLY A 88 -13.90 -10.34 10.35
C GLY A 88 -15.06 -9.33 10.45
N SER A 89 -15.34 -8.54 9.43
CA SER A 89 -16.46 -7.58 9.38
C SER A 89 -17.67 -8.06 8.59
N GLY A 90 -17.68 -9.33 8.16
CA GLY A 90 -18.75 -9.94 7.38
C GLY A 90 -19.88 -10.56 8.22
N ALA A 91 -20.64 -11.48 7.61
CA ALA A 91 -21.56 -12.32 8.36
C ALA A 91 -20.75 -13.19 9.36
N GLY A 92 -21.12 -13.17 10.64
CA GLY A 92 -20.32 -13.78 11.71
C GLY A 92 -19.16 -12.91 12.22
N ALA A 93 -19.33 -11.58 12.19
CA ALA A 93 -18.28 -10.61 12.48
C ALA A 93 -17.50 -10.84 13.79
N SER A 94 -16.19 -10.65 13.71
CA SER A 94 -15.19 -10.76 14.77
C SER A 94 -14.07 -9.73 14.59
N THR A 95 -13.65 -9.10 15.69
CA THR A 95 -12.48 -8.22 15.72
C THR A 95 -11.21 -8.93 16.17
N ALA A 96 -11.28 -10.21 16.50
CA ALA A 96 -10.17 -10.96 17.09
C ALA A 96 -9.12 -11.41 16.06
N LEU A 97 -9.49 -11.50 14.77
CA LEU A 97 -8.58 -11.89 13.70
C LEU A 97 -7.30 -11.04 13.67
N ALA A 98 -7.43 -9.71 13.86
CA ALA A 98 -6.28 -8.81 13.88
C ALA A 98 -5.29 -9.17 14.99
N ALA A 99 -5.78 -9.57 16.18
CA ALA A 99 -4.93 -9.99 17.28
C ALA A 99 -4.24 -11.33 17.01
N ASP A 100 -4.87 -12.23 16.26
CA ASP A 100 -4.24 -13.51 15.88
C ASP A 100 -3.16 -13.31 14.81
N ILE A 101 -3.40 -12.45 13.82
CA ILE A 101 -2.38 -12.02 12.86
C ILE A 101 -1.21 -11.33 13.59
N GLN A 102 -1.48 -10.47 14.57
CA GLN A 102 -0.45 -9.78 15.36
C GLN A 102 0.48 -10.75 16.10
N LYS A 103 -0.03 -11.89 16.57
CA LYS A 103 0.79 -12.92 17.24
C LYS A 103 1.74 -13.62 16.26
N LEU A 104 1.29 -13.81 15.02
CA LEU A 104 2.06 -14.48 13.97
C LEU A 104 3.10 -13.54 13.33
N GLU A 105 2.75 -12.27 13.14
CA GLU A 105 3.61 -11.24 12.58
C GLU A 105 3.70 -10.02 13.52
N PRO A 106 4.54 -10.09 14.57
CA PRO A 106 4.65 -9.01 15.56
C PRO A 106 5.35 -7.76 15.04
N GLY A 107 5.99 -7.81 13.86
CA GLY A 107 6.66 -6.66 13.24
C GLY A 107 5.71 -5.65 12.60
N ILE A 108 4.41 -5.97 12.51
CA ILE A 108 3.36 -5.17 11.91
C ILE A 108 2.28 -4.92 12.96
N ASP A 109 1.59 -3.78 12.91
CA ASP A 109 0.42 -3.47 13.74
C ASP A 109 -0.85 -3.84 12.96
N ALA A 110 -1.33 -5.07 13.15
CA ALA A 110 -2.56 -5.55 12.56
C ALA A 110 -3.77 -4.97 13.30
N VAL A 111 -4.63 -4.25 12.58
CA VAL A 111 -5.84 -3.62 13.12
C VAL A 111 -7.10 -4.26 12.54
N ALA A 112 -8.20 -4.17 13.31
CA ALA A 112 -9.48 -4.73 12.89
C ALA A 112 -9.97 -4.14 11.56
N ALA A 113 -10.78 -4.90 10.83
CA ALA A 113 -11.29 -4.57 9.50
C ALA A 113 -11.94 -3.19 9.38
N THR A 114 -12.59 -2.70 10.44
CA THR A 114 -13.27 -1.40 10.48
C THR A 114 -12.35 -0.22 10.75
N SER A 115 -11.13 -0.48 11.23
CA SER A 115 -10.09 0.51 11.49
C SER A 115 -9.26 0.73 10.22
N SER A 116 -9.03 1.98 9.86
CA SER A 116 -8.22 2.33 8.70
C SER A 116 -6.74 2.19 8.97
N SER A 117 -6.00 1.75 7.95
CA SER A 117 -4.55 1.84 7.93
C SER A 117 -4.11 3.30 7.90
N THR A 118 -3.22 3.67 8.81
CA THR A 118 -2.68 5.03 8.93
C THR A 118 -1.23 5.16 8.43
N ASN A 119 -0.55 4.05 8.21
CA ASN A 119 0.88 3.96 7.87
C ASN A 119 1.16 2.60 7.20
N PRO A 120 2.23 2.43 6.40
CA PRO A 120 2.65 1.13 5.88
C PRO A 120 2.65 -0.04 6.88
N LEU A 121 3.01 0.22 8.14
CA LEU A 121 3.11 -0.81 9.18
C LEU A 121 1.82 -1.06 9.96
N THR A 122 0.78 -0.25 9.77
CA THR A 122 -0.54 -0.47 10.39
C THR A 122 -1.45 -1.10 9.35
N VAL A 123 -1.63 -2.42 9.38
CA VAL A 123 -2.36 -3.15 8.33
C VAL A 123 -3.76 -3.49 8.83
N SER A 124 -4.78 -3.00 8.14
CA SER A 124 -6.17 -3.38 8.41
C SER A 124 -6.46 -4.72 7.75
N VAL A 125 -6.99 -5.68 8.50
CA VAL A 125 -7.25 -7.06 8.04
C VAL A 125 -8.71 -7.44 8.20
N ASP A 126 -9.20 -8.26 7.28
CA ASP A 126 -10.56 -8.78 7.29
C ASP A 126 -10.62 -10.22 6.76
N ALA A 127 -11.58 -10.99 7.23
CA ALA A 127 -11.92 -12.29 6.69
C ALA A 127 -13.42 -12.37 6.43
N ASN A 128 -13.78 -12.94 5.28
CA ASN A 128 -15.14 -12.91 4.76
C ASN A 128 -15.60 -14.31 4.38
N ILE A 129 -16.88 -14.58 4.61
CA ILE A 129 -17.54 -15.78 4.12
C ILE A 129 -17.58 -15.75 2.59
N THR A 130 -17.29 -16.88 1.97
CA THR A 130 -17.56 -17.08 0.55
C THR A 130 -18.67 -18.11 0.34
N TYR A 131 -19.26 -18.08 -0.86
CA TYR A 131 -20.40 -18.92 -1.21
C TYR A 131 -20.15 -19.71 -2.50
N SER A 132 -20.72 -20.92 -2.54
CA SER A 132 -20.70 -21.81 -3.70
C SER A 132 -21.65 -21.32 -4.82
N SER A 133 -21.65 -22.01 -5.97
CA SER A 133 -22.64 -21.75 -7.04
C SER A 133 -24.08 -22.11 -6.66
N ASN A 134 -24.29 -22.75 -5.51
CA ASN A 134 -25.60 -23.10 -4.99
C ASN A 134 -26.01 -22.24 -3.78
N ALA A 135 -25.33 -21.11 -3.56
CA ALA A 135 -25.54 -20.21 -2.41
C ALA A 135 -25.24 -20.82 -1.03
N GLU A 136 -24.48 -21.91 -0.98
CA GLU A 136 -24.05 -22.54 0.27
C GLU A 136 -22.84 -21.80 0.84
N SER A 137 -22.81 -21.60 2.15
CA SER A 137 -21.67 -21.01 2.85
C SER A 137 -20.50 -21.98 2.90
N LEU A 138 -19.29 -21.48 2.60
CA LEU A 138 -18.04 -22.25 2.62
C LEU A 138 -17.13 -21.88 3.81
N GLY A 139 -17.63 -21.07 4.76
CA GLY A 139 -16.84 -20.51 5.86
C GLY A 139 -15.99 -19.31 5.44
N CYS A 140 -15.08 -18.86 6.32
CA CYS A 140 -14.23 -17.69 6.09
C CYS A 140 -13.10 -18.00 5.09
N GLN A 141 -13.43 -18.10 3.80
CA GLN A 141 -12.48 -18.54 2.76
C GLN A 141 -11.86 -17.37 1.97
N ALA A 142 -12.22 -16.13 2.31
CA ALA A 142 -11.62 -14.92 1.77
C ALA A 142 -10.92 -14.13 2.87
N PHE A 143 -9.74 -13.63 2.57
CA PHE A 143 -8.94 -12.74 3.41
C PHE A 143 -8.64 -11.46 2.64
N TYR A 144 -8.75 -10.33 3.33
CA TYR A 144 -8.40 -9.01 2.81
C TYR A 144 -7.42 -8.33 3.77
N ALA A 145 -6.43 -7.65 3.20
CA ALA A 145 -5.56 -6.77 3.96
C ALA A 145 -5.30 -5.47 3.19
N THR A 146 -5.24 -4.37 3.92
CA THR A 146 -5.06 -3.03 3.35
C THR A 146 -4.01 -2.24 4.13
N ALA A 147 -3.16 -1.52 3.40
CA ALA A 147 -2.07 -0.72 3.95
C ALA A 147 -1.96 0.62 3.21
N LEU A 148 -1.98 1.72 3.96
CA LEU A 148 -1.80 3.06 3.44
C LEU A 148 -0.30 3.35 3.34
N SER A 149 0.20 3.60 2.15
CA SER A 149 1.58 4.04 1.93
C SER A 149 1.78 5.49 2.37
N ARG A 150 3.00 5.85 2.77
CA ARG A 150 3.37 7.25 3.05
C ARG A 150 3.32 8.14 1.79
N SER A 151 3.26 7.52 0.60
CA SER A 151 2.98 8.23 -0.65
C SER A 151 1.52 8.72 -0.75
N GLY A 152 0.62 8.18 0.08
CA GLY A 152 -0.82 8.42 0.06
C GLY A 152 -1.63 7.34 -0.66
N ASN A 153 -0.99 6.37 -1.32
CA ASN A 153 -1.66 5.28 -2.01
C ASN A 153 -2.17 4.23 -1.03
N CYS A 154 -3.39 3.75 -1.20
CA CYS A 154 -3.88 2.59 -0.46
C CYS A 154 -3.61 1.32 -1.25
N TRP A 155 -2.90 0.38 -0.65
CA TRP A 155 -2.57 -0.92 -1.22
C TRP A 155 -3.50 -1.98 -0.65
N ILE A 156 -4.04 -2.85 -1.49
CA ILE A 156 -5.02 -3.87 -1.13
C ILE A 156 -4.57 -5.22 -1.66
N VAL A 157 -4.58 -6.23 -0.78
CA VAL A 157 -4.47 -7.63 -1.16
C VAL A 157 -5.74 -8.38 -0.77
N ARG A 158 -6.18 -9.26 -1.65
CA ARG A 158 -7.23 -10.25 -1.41
C ARG A 158 -6.63 -11.64 -1.60
N LYS A 159 -6.97 -12.58 -0.74
CA LYS A 159 -6.66 -14.00 -0.91
C LYS A 159 -7.94 -14.80 -0.75
N THR A 160 -8.31 -15.58 -1.75
CA THR A 160 -9.45 -16.50 -1.66
C THR A 160 -8.93 -17.92 -1.79
N VAL A 161 -9.43 -18.85 -0.98
CA VAL A 161 -9.03 -20.27 -1.09
C VAL A 161 -10.15 -21.09 -1.69
N GLU A 162 -11.40 -20.76 -1.37
CA GLU A 162 -12.59 -21.37 -1.95
C GLU A 162 -13.73 -20.35 -2.12
N GLY A 163 -14.66 -20.68 -3.01
CA GLY A 163 -15.90 -19.95 -3.20
C GLY A 163 -15.91 -18.98 -4.36
N LYS A 164 -17.11 -18.78 -4.90
CA LYS A 164 -17.34 -18.04 -6.15
C LYS A 164 -17.94 -16.66 -5.92
N TYR A 165 -18.65 -16.48 -4.81
CA TYR A 165 -19.35 -15.24 -4.47
C TYR A 165 -19.03 -14.81 -3.05
N LEU A 166 -19.15 -13.50 -2.80
CA LEU A 166 -19.05 -12.90 -1.46
C LEU A 166 -20.42 -12.73 -0.79
N SER A 167 -21.50 -13.13 -1.47
CA SER A 167 -22.87 -13.15 -0.92
C SER A 167 -23.62 -14.43 -1.32
N ALA A 168 -24.59 -14.82 -0.48
CA ALA A 168 -25.51 -15.92 -0.79
C ALA A 168 -26.43 -15.60 -1.99
N THR A 169 -26.66 -14.32 -2.30
CA THR A 169 -27.48 -13.89 -3.46
C THR A 169 -26.77 -14.04 -4.80
N GLN A 170 -25.50 -14.43 -4.81
CA GLN A 170 -24.70 -14.64 -6.03
C GLN A 170 -24.42 -13.37 -6.85
N GLU A 171 -24.62 -12.18 -6.26
CA GLU A 171 -24.50 -10.89 -6.95
C GLU A 171 -23.08 -10.31 -6.91
N LEU A 172 -22.21 -10.83 -6.04
CA LEU A 172 -20.85 -10.32 -5.79
C LEU A 172 -19.80 -11.36 -6.21
N PRO A 173 -19.52 -11.54 -7.51
CA PRO A 173 -18.61 -12.58 -7.99
C PRO A 173 -17.16 -12.28 -7.62
N ILE A 174 -16.40 -13.31 -7.25
CA ILE A 174 -14.95 -13.25 -6.98
C ILE A 174 -14.22 -13.50 -8.30
N GLN A 175 -13.64 -12.45 -8.90
CA GLN A 175 -12.94 -12.56 -10.18
C GLN A 175 -11.69 -11.67 -10.24
N MET A 176 -10.88 -11.82 -11.27
CA MET A 176 -9.69 -11.02 -11.54
C MET A 176 -9.84 -10.37 -12.91
N ALA A 177 -9.36 -9.13 -13.07
CA ALA A 177 -9.28 -8.50 -14.39
C ALA A 177 -8.08 -9.04 -15.17
N ALA A 178 -8.23 -9.08 -16.49
CA ALA A 178 -7.13 -9.44 -17.39
C ALA A 178 -5.98 -8.44 -17.28
N GLN A 179 -4.75 -8.93 -17.16
CA GLN A 179 -3.55 -8.11 -17.32
C GLN A 179 -3.26 -7.88 -18.80
N LEU A 180 -3.34 -6.62 -19.24
CA LEU A 180 -2.75 -6.19 -20.51
C LEU A 180 -1.22 -6.27 -20.40
N ASN A 181 -0.56 -6.95 -21.34
CA ASN A 181 0.88 -6.83 -21.51
C ASN A 181 1.16 -5.46 -22.14
N THR A 182 1.84 -4.56 -21.44
CA THR A 182 2.13 -3.19 -21.92
C THR A 182 3.05 -3.14 -23.15
N GLN A 183 3.55 -4.27 -23.65
CA GLN A 183 4.29 -4.34 -24.93
C GLN A 183 3.49 -4.90 -26.11
N ASN A 184 2.30 -5.46 -25.89
CA ASN A 184 1.47 -5.97 -26.96
C ASN A 184 -0.01 -5.81 -26.57
N ALA A 185 -0.71 -4.95 -27.31
CA ALA A 185 -2.15 -4.72 -27.19
C ALA A 185 -2.99 -5.92 -27.69
N ALA A 186 -2.67 -7.13 -27.24
CA ALA A 186 -3.46 -8.33 -27.46
C ALA A 186 -3.89 -8.86 -26.09
N VAL A 187 -5.16 -8.62 -25.76
CA VAL A 187 -5.85 -9.27 -24.64
C VAL A 187 -5.91 -10.76 -24.96
N THR A 188 -4.96 -11.54 -24.45
CA THR A 188 -5.09 -12.99 -24.43
C THR A 188 -5.96 -13.32 -23.21
N THR A 189 -7.26 -13.51 -23.46
CA THR A 189 -8.20 -14.05 -22.49
C THR A 189 -7.78 -15.47 -22.13
N TRP A 190 -7.06 -15.61 -21.02
CA TRP A 190 -6.90 -16.89 -20.36
C TRP A 190 -8.00 -17.04 -19.33
N THR A 191 -8.99 -17.83 -19.74
CA THR A 191 -9.85 -18.71 -18.94
C THR A 191 -9.68 -18.61 -17.42
N LEU A 192 -10.71 -18.04 -16.76
CA LEU A 192 -11.24 -18.49 -15.47
C LEU A 192 -10.24 -19.18 -14.54
N LEU A 193 -9.24 -18.48 -14.01
CA LEU A 193 -8.51 -18.90 -12.81
C LEU A 193 -7.77 -17.66 -12.28
N GLN A 194 -7.93 -17.29 -11.02
CA GLN A 194 -8.22 -18.18 -9.91
C GLN A 194 -9.35 -17.63 -9.06
N VAL A 195 -10.49 -18.34 -9.08
CA VAL A 195 -11.51 -18.30 -8.02
C VAL A 195 -10.84 -18.42 -6.63
N ASN A 196 -9.67 -19.07 -6.60
CA ASN A 196 -8.87 -19.39 -5.42
C ASN A 196 -7.41 -18.94 -5.62
N GLY A 197 -7.02 -17.78 -5.09
CA GLY A 197 -5.63 -17.30 -5.14
C GLY A 197 -5.44 -15.90 -4.56
N ALA A 198 -4.18 -15.45 -4.50
CA ALA A 198 -3.84 -14.08 -4.10
C ALA A 198 -4.07 -13.10 -5.26
N ALA A 199 -4.52 -11.91 -4.92
CA ALA A 199 -5.05 -10.93 -5.83
C ALA A 199 -4.72 -9.52 -5.34
N PHE A 200 -4.26 -8.65 -6.24
CA PHE A 200 -3.61 -7.40 -5.86
C PHE A 200 -4.19 -6.21 -6.61
N ALA A 201 -4.31 -5.09 -5.92
CA ALA A 201 -4.74 -3.81 -6.47
C ALA A 201 -4.28 -2.66 -5.56
N TYR A 202 -4.28 -1.44 -6.07
CA TYR A 202 -4.09 -0.24 -5.25
C TYR A 202 -4.89 0.93 -5.80
N ILE A 203 -5.22 1.87 -4.92
CA ILE A 203 -5.87 3.13 -5.25
C ILE A 203 -4.86 4.24 -5.03
N ARG A 204 -4.58 5.02 -6.09
CA ARG A 204 -3.73 6.20 -5.98
C ARG A 204 -4.45 7.41 -5.40
N ALA A 205 -3.76 8.13 -4.54
CA ALA A 205 -4.18 9.47 -4.15
C ALA A 205 -4.01 10.46 -5.30
N ARG A 206 -5.12 11.10 -5.69
CA ARG A 206 -5.10 12.22 -6.64
C ARG A 206 -5.11 13.52 -5.84
N SER A 207 -4.24 14.46 -6.23
CA SER A 207 -4.14 15.77 -5.59
C SER A 207 -5.01 16.77 -6.33
N THR A 208 -5.74 17.61 -5.61
CA THR A 208 -6.64 18.66 -6.14
C THR A 208 -5.95 19.76 -6.96
N GLY A 209 -4.66 19.67 -7.27
CA GLY A 209 -3.85 20.76 -7.81
C GLY A 209 -3.55 20.72 -9.31
N ALA A 210 -3.59 19.55 -9.96
CA ALA A 210 -3.17 19.43 -11.37
C ALA A 210 -4.28 18.90 -12.31
N ASP A 211 -5.21 18.10 -11.78
CA ASP A 211 -6.27 17.43 -12.53
C ASP A 211 -7.69 17.87 -12.11
N ALA A 212 -7.82 18.71 -11.07
CA ALA A 212 -9.10 19.21 -10.51
C ALA A 212 -10.12 18.11 -10.14
N ASP A 213 -9.68 16.85 -10.08
CA ASP A 213 -10.51 15.70 -9.77
C ASP A 213 -10.57 15.52 -8.24
N ASN A 214 -11.71 15.89 -7.64
CA ASN A 214 -11.94 15.83 -6.20
C ASN A 214 -12.50 14.48 -5.73
N THR A 215 -12.62 13.51 -6.63
CA THR A 215 -13.37 12.28 -6.36
C THR A 215 -12.59 11.28 -5.51
N ASN A 216 -11.27 11.39 -5.50
CA ASN A 216 -10.33 10.50 -4.78
C ASN A 216 -9.28 11.31 -3.99
N GLY A 217 -9.72 12.27 -3.19
CA GLY A 217 -8.84 13.07 -2.34
C GLY A 217 -8.10 12.22 -1.29
N LEU A 218 -6.88 12.62 -0.93
CA LEU A 218 -6.00 11.89 0.00
C LEU A 218 -6.69 11.47 1.31
N ALA A 219 -7.51 12.35 1.89
CA ALA A 219 -8.25 12.07 3.12
C ALA A 219 -9.34 10.99 2.93
N ALA A 220 -10.00 10.98 1.77
CA ALA A 220 -11.02 9.99 1.44
C ALA A 220 -10.38 8.60 1.27
N ILE A 221 -9.23 8.52 0.59
CA ILE A 221 -8.48 7.27 0.44
C ILE A 221 -7.95 6.78 1.78
N ALA A 222 -7.36 7.64 2.59
CA ALA A 222 -6.88 7.25 3.93
C ALA A 222 -8.02 6.69 4.79
N THR A 223 -9.21 7.29 4.73
CA THR A 223 -10.39 6.80 5.47
C THR A 223 -10.91 5.47 4.90
N ALA A 224 -10.90 5.32 3.57
CA ALA A 224 -11.36 4.11 2.89
C ALA A 224 -10.34 2.97 2.87
N CYS A 225 -9.10 3.22 3.30
CA CYS A 225 -8.01 2.23 3.38
C CYS A 225 -8.18 1.32 4.59
N LYS A 226 -9.27 0.56 4.59
CA LYS A 226 -9.63 -0.41 5.62
C LYS A 226 -10.18 -1.66 4.96
N ALA A 227 -9.88 -2.82 5.53
CA ALA A 227 -10.22 -4.09 4.90
C ALA A 227 -11.74 -4.32 4.85
N ALA A 228 -12.53 -3.82 5.82
CA ALA A 228 -13.98 -3.93 5.78
C ALA A 228 -14.60 -3.28 4.53
N THR A 229 -14.07 -2.12 4.11
CA THR A 229 -14.56 -1.43 2.92
C THR A 229 -14.27 -2.24 1.65
N GLN A 230 -13.05 -2.77 1.54
CA GLN A 230 -12.59 -3.51 0.36
C GLN A 230 -13.12 -4.95 0.33
N GLY A 231 -13.43 -5.53 1.49
CA GLY A 231 -13.97 -6.88 1.66
C GLY A 231 -15.44 -7.03 1.27
N THR A 232 -16.16 -5.93 1.07
CA THR A 232 -17.58 -5.93 0.66
C THR A 232 -17.83 -6.59 -0.68
N GLY A 233 -16.83 -6.70 -1.56
CA GLY A 233 -17.02 -7.32 -2.87
C GLY A 233 -17.89 -6.53 -3.84
N SER A 234 -18.14 -5.24 -3.56
CA SER A 234 -19.09 -4.41 -4.31
C SER A 234 -18.88 -4.51 -5.82
N VAL A 235 -19.97 -4.80 -6.55
CA VAL A 235 -20.05 -4.67 -8.02
C VAL A 235 -20.31 -3.24 -8.47
N SER A 236 -20.76 -2.38 -7.54
CA SER A 236 -20.98 -0.95 -7.78
C SER A 236 -19.70 -0.15 -7.50
N SER A 237 -19.40 0.84 -8.34
CA SER A 237 -18.29 1.78 -8.17
C SER A 237 -18.61 2.80 -7.07
N THR A 238 -18.75 2.34 -5.83
CA THR A 238 -18.76 3.25 -4.68
C THR A 238 -17.38 3.90 -4.56
N ALA A 239 -17.33 5.19 -4.21
CA ALA A 239 -16.07 5.93 -4.13
C ALA A 239 -15.05 5.20 -3.24
N ASN A 240 -13.80 5.09 -3.70
CA ASN A 240 -12.68 4.47 -2.99
C ASN A 240 -12.84 2.97 -2.62
N VAL A 241 -13.66 2.22 -3.37
CA VAL A 241 -13.74 0.75 -3.29
C VAL A 241 -13.29 0.14 -4.62
N ILE A 242 -12.45 -0.90 -4.56
CA ILE A 242 -12.06 -1.68 -5.74
C ILE A 242 -13.18 -2.68 -6.06
N LYS A 243 -13.65 -2.69 -7.31
CA LYS A 243 -14.64 -3.69 -7.72
C LYS A 243 -14.05 -5.08 -7.62
N SER A 244 -14.88 -6.07 -7.34
CA SER A 244 -14.40 -7.45 -7.27
C SER A 244 -13.66 -7.92 -8.53
N THR A 245 -14.02 -7.37 -9.71
CA THR A 245 -13.39 -7.62 -11.01
C THR A 245 -12.09 -6.87 -11.27
N GLU A 246 -11.73 -5.87 -10.45
CA GLU A 246 -10.58 -4.98 -10.69
C GLU A 246 -9.32 -5.40 -9.91
N PHE A 247 -9.26 -6.66 -9.50
CA PHE A 247 -8.06 -7.26 -8.91
C PHE A 247 -7.20 -7.97 -9.96
N TYR A 248 -5.89 -7.99 -9.78
CA TYR A 248 -4.93 -8.51 -10.76
C TYR A 248 -3.89 -9.44 -10.11
N THR A 249 -3.25 -10.30 -10.91
CA THR A 249 -2.23 -11.24 -10.38
C THR A 249 -0.95 -10.52 -9.91
N SER A 250 -0.81 -9.24 -10.25
CA SER A 250 0.23 -8.36 -9.77
C SER A 250 -0.36 -7.01 -9.36
N TRP A 251 0.37 -6.28 -8.52
CA TRP A 251 0.07 -4.89 -8.15
C TRP A 251 -0.28 -4.01 -9.36
N LYS A 252 -1.50 -3.46 -9.38
CA LYS A 252 -1.96 -2.58 -10.46
C LYS A 252 -2.90 -1.51 -9.91
N ASP A 253 -2.79 -0.31 -10.51
CA ASP A 253 -3.63 0.83 -10.14
C ASP A 253 -5.06 0.59 -10.63
N VAL A 254 -6.01 0.93 -9.78
CA VAL A 254 -7.42 0.89 -10.09
C VAL A 254 -7.96 2.30 -9.93
N GLN A 255 -8.73 2.76 -10.92
CA GLN A 255 -9.46 4.01 -10.79
C GLN A 255 -10.57 3.81 -9.76
N ALA A 256 -10.34 4.25 -8.53
CA ALA A 256 -11.40 4.37 -7.53
C ALA A 256 -12.54 5.20 -8.15
N GLY A 257 -13.75 4.66 -8.10
CA GLY A 257 -14.87 5.14 -8.90
C GLY A 257 -15.15 6.63 -8.74
N ALA A 258 -14.76 7.38 -9.76
CA ALA A 258 -15.64 8.38 -10.35
C ALA A 258 -15.66 8.15 -11.85
N ASN A 259 -16.89 8.20 -12.37
CA ASN A 259 -17.29 8.17 -13.77
C ASN A 259 -16.09 8.27 -14.74
N GLY A 260 -15.67 7.14 -15.27
CA GLY A 260 -14.61 7.04 -16.25
C GLY A 260 -14.98 5.94 -17.22
N SER A 261 -15.69 6.33 -18.28
CA SER A 261 -15.74 5.59 -19.53
C SER A 261 -14.37 5.04 -19.89
N ASN A 262 -14.36 3.81 -20.39
CA ASN A 262 -13.28 3.21 -21.18
C ASN A 262 -12.34 4.26 -21.80
N SER A 263 -11.05 4.10 -21.53
CA SER A 263 -10.00 4.40 -22.50
C SER A 263 -9.32 3.09 -22.87
#